data_AF-A0A954TID3-F1
#
_entry.id   AF-A0A954TID3-F1
#
_cell.length_a   1.000
_cell.length_b   1.000
_cell.length_c   1.000
_cell.angle_alpha   90.00
_cell.angle_beta   90.00
_cell.angle_gamma   90.00
#
_symmetry.space_group_name_H-M   'P 1'
#
loop_
_entity.id
_entity.type
_entity.pdbx_description
1 polymer ?
#
loop_
_entity_poly.entity_id
_entity_poly.type
_entity_poly.pdbx_seq_one_letter_code
_entity_poly.pdbx_strand_id
1 'polypeptide(L)' 'MQEYLVFWQDEVRVEQHTRTAEGLWLLREVVGLEQTLQLVSLHSPLALRDAYAKVEL' A
#
# COMPACT_ATOMS: atom_id res chain seq x y z
N MET A 1 -16.10 1.56 -2.05
CA MET A 1 -14.67 1.43 -1.71
C MET A 1 -13.95 0.91 -2.95
N GLN A 2 -12.93 1.63 -3.45
CA GLN A 2 -12.23 1.32 -4.71
C GLN A 2 -10.79 0.82 -4.47
N GLU A 3 -10.22 1.13 -3.31
CA GLU A 3 -8.86 0.80 -2.94
C GLU A 3 -8.77 0.69 -1.42
N TYR A 4 -7.95 -0.21 -0.91
CA TYR A 4 -7.53 -0.22 0.49
C TYR A 4 -6.13 -0.80 0.65
N LEU A 5 -5.51 -0.44 1.77
CA LEU A 5 -4.18 -0.85 2.13
C LEU A 5 -4.22 -1.64 3.44
N VAL A 6 -3.39 -2.68 3.53
CA VAL A 6 -3.09 -3.38 4.79
C VAL A 6 -1.62 -3.16 5.10
N PHE A 7 -1.35 -2.62 6.28
CA PHE A 7 0.01 -2.36 6.76
C PHE A 7 0.36 -3.39 7.83
N TRP A 8 1.55 -3.97 7.71
CA TRP A 8 2.16 -4.73 8.78
C TRP A 8 2.77 -3.79 9.82
N GLN A 9 2.95 -4.28 11.04
CA GLN A 9 3.53 -3.49 12.13
C GLN A 9 4.83 -4.08 12.66
N ASP A 10 5.20 -5.27 12.19
CA ASP A 10 6.39 -6.04 12.56
C ASP A 10 7.42 -6.11 11.42
N GLU A 11 7.05 -5.66 10.21
CA GLU A 11 7.94 -5.58 9.06
C GLU A 11 7.48 -4.49 8.09
N VAL A 12 8.38 -4.00 7.24
CA VAL A 12 8.03 -3.01 6.20
C VAL A 12 7.35 -3.72 5.03
N ARG A 13 6.05 -3.98 5.18
CA ARG A 13 5.24 -4.66 4.17
C ARG A 13 3.86 -4.01 4.05
N VAL A 14 3.38 -3.84 2.82
CA VAL A 14 2.05 -3.32 2.56
C VAL A 14 1.39 -4.10 1.45
N GLU A 15 0.12 -4.45 1.66
CA GLU A 15 -0.75 -4.98 0.63
C GLU A 15 -1.66 -3.86 0.13
N GLN A 16 -1.72 -3.72 -1.18
CA GLN A 16 -2.64 -2.84 -1.87
C GLN A 16 -3.68 -3.69 -2.58
N HIS A 17 -4.94 -3.40 -2.29
CA HIS A 17 -6.08 -4.04 -2.92
C HIS A 17 -6.85 -3.00 -3.72
N THR A 18 -6.93 -3.18 -5.04
CA THR A 18 -7.64 -2.26 -5.93
C THR A 18 -8.78 -3.00 -6.63
N ARG A 19 -9.96 -2.38 -6.65
CA ARG A 19 -11.13 -2.94 -7.32
C ARG A 19 -11.05 -2.67 -8.82
N THR A 20 -11.12 -3.70 -9.65
CA THR A 20 -11.12 -3.58 -11.11
C THR A 20 -12.50 -3.15 -11.62
N ALA A 21 -12.60 -2.78 -12.91
CA ALA A 21 -13.85 -2.39 -13.54
C ALA A 21 -14.89 -3.53 -13.56
N GLU A 22 -14.41 -4.77 -13.61
CA GLU A 22 -15.21 -6.00 -13.57
C GLU A 22 -15.66 -6.36 -12.15
N GLY A 23 -15.26 -5.57 -11.15
CA GLY A 23 -15.62 -5.76 -9.75
C GLY A 23 -14.75 -6.76 -8.98
N LEU A 24 -13.66 -7.24 -9.59
CA LEU A 24 -12.67 -8.10 -8.96
C LEU A 24 -11.69 -7.30 -8.10
N TRP A 25 -10.94 -7.97 -7.23
CA TRP A 25 -9.88 -7.34 -6.42
C TRP A 25 -8.51 -7.81 -6.91
N LEU A 26 -7.68 -6.86 -7.29
CA LEU A 26 -6.26 -7.09 -7.58
C LEU A 26 -5.46 -6.85 -6.30
N LEU A 27 -4.66 -7.84 -5.91
CA LEU A 27 -3.70 -7.75 -4.82
C LEU A 27 -2.30 -7.43 -5.36
N ARG A 28 -1.65 -6.46 -4.73
CA ARG A 28 -0.22 -6.19 -4.89
C ARG A 28 0.45 -6.09 -3.54
N GLU A 29 1.52 -6.84 -3.34
CA GLU A 29 2.35 -6.74 -2.15
C GLU A 29 3.60 -5.89 -2.46
N VAL A 30 3.99 -5.05 -1.50
CA VAL A 30 5.20 -4.21 -1.57
C VAL A 30 5.96 -4.36 -0.26
N VAL A 31 7.25 -4.69 -0.37
CA VAL A 31 8.13 -4.92 0.79
C VAL A 31 9.36 -4.00 0.69
N GLY A 32 9.72 -3.38 1.81
CA GLY A 32 10.93 -2.56 1.96
C GLY A 32 10.68 -1.04 2.01
N LEU A 33 11.48 -0.35 2.83
CA LEU A 33 11.30 1.07 3.19
C LEU A 33 11.45 2.05 2.02
N GLU A 34 12.30 1.70 1.06
CA GLU A 34 12.62 2.52 -0.12
C GLU A 34 11.54 2.46 -1.22
N GLN A 35 10.51 1.64 -1.02
CA GLN A 35 9.46 1.48 -2.01
C GLN A 35 8.45 2.62 -1.97
N THR A 36 7.79 2.82 -3.11
CA THR A 36 6.68 3.76 -3.28
C THR A 36 5.47 3.02 -3.84
N LEU A 37 4.32 3.21 -3.21
CA LEU A 37 3.02 2.78 -3.74
C LEU A 37 2.40 3.90 -4.56
N GLN A 38 1.76 3.56 -5.66
CA GLN A 38 0.91 4.48 -6.41
C GLN A 38 -0.52 4.24 -5.96
N LEU A 39 -1.13 5.22 -5.29
CA LEU A 39 -2.51 5.13 -4.83
C LEU A 39 -3.44 5.56 -5.97
N VAL A 40 -4.10 4.60 -6.60
CA VAL A 40 -4.89 4.84 -7.81
C VAL A 40 -6.08 5.75 -7.51
N SER A 41 -6.72 5.57 -6.36
CA SER A 41 -7.88 6.38 -5.95
C SER A 41 -7.53 7.84 -5.64
N LEU A 42 -6.28 8.11 -5.25
CA LEU A 42 -5.80 9.46 -4.89
C LEU A 42 -4.92 10.10 -5.97
N HIS A 43 -4.54 9.36 -7.01
CA HIS A 43 -3.59 9.78 -8.04
C HIS A 43 -2.29 10.34 -7.44
N SER A 44 -1.83 9.72 -6.35
CA SER A 44 -0.69 10.21 -5.57
C SER A 44 0.23 9.06 -5.16
N PRO A 45 1.55 9.28 -5.14
CA PRO A 45 2.47 8.34 -4.53
C PRO A 45 2.33 8.34 -3.00
N LEU A 46 2.67 7.21 -2.38
CA LEU A 46 2.92 7.05 -0.95
C LEU A 46 4.26 6.34 -0.77
N ALA A 47 5.24 7.04 -0.21
CA ALA A 47 6.52 6.44 0.11
C ALA A 47 6.41 5.64 1.41
N LEU A 48 6.90 4.40 1.41
CA LEU A 48 6.80 3.54 2.61
C LEU A 48 7.63 4.08 3.77
N ARG A 49 8.76 4.74 3.49
CA ARG A 49 9.53 5.49 4.51
C ARG A 49 8.70 6.47 5.32
N ASP A 50 7.73 7.14 4.71
CA ASP A 50 6.91 8.15 5.38
C ASP A 50 5.79 7.48 6.16
N ALA A 51 5.19 6.42 5.59
CA ALA A 51 4.15 5.64 6.25
C ALA A 51 4.65 4.90 7.50
N TYR A 52 5.88 4.39 7.44
CA TYR A 52 6.53 3.66 8.55
C TYR A 52 7.36 4.55 9.48
N ALA A 53 7.39 5.88 9.27
CA ALA A 53 8.27 6.79 10.02
C ALA A 53 8.10 6.76 11.55
N LYS A 54 6.96 6.24 12.03
CA LYS A 54 6.62 6.14 13.46
C LYS A 54 6.34 4.71 13.91
N VAL A 55 6.72 3.73 13.10
CA VAL A 55 6.60 2.32 13.45
C VAL A 55 7.97 1.88 13.99
N GLU A 56 7.97 1.37 15.21
CA GLU A 56 9.13 0.67 15.77
C GLU A 56 9.14 -0.74 15.18
N LEU A 57 10.13 -1.03 14.33
CA LEU A 57 10.31 -2.30 13.62
C LEU A 57 11.33 -3.20 14.33
#